data_AF-A0A3P9ABH4-F1
#
_entry.id   AF-A0A3P9ABH4-F1
#
_cell.length_a   1.000
_cell.length_b   1.000
_cell.length_c   1.000
_cell.angle_alpha   90.00
_cell.angle_beta   90.00
_cell.angle_gamma   90.00
#
_symmetry.space_group_name_H-M   'P 1'
#
loop_
_entity.id
_entity.type
_entity.pdbx_description
1 polymer ?
#
loop_
_entity_poly.entity_id
_entity_poly.type
_entity_poly.pdbx_seq_one_letter_code
_entity_poly.pdbx_strand_id
1 'polypeptide(L)'
;MVSGNRGGYYKIKRDILEKKQETRKTEEERVKQRLMKVKEQREALRSLVDDSLHLSELRIVLLGSRTSGKSSSGNTILGKEEFDLKTSAQCVRRHGEVAGREVTVVDTPGWWANVPIEETPELVLDEIVLSMSLCPPGPHTVLLVIDVDVSFKEEHRKSVEEHLKLLGETVWSHTIILFTFGDCLGDTTIEQHIESEGKALQGLVEKCGNRYHVFNNKSRGDGSQVTELLEKIEEMVTADRSEHDGSDDQHMKCSEYDFLTSQSAFEDGSERKSKGPIWVQNSDTMGLQCSAPGLFQCRLTGLVFQMEGEGEVQYKTIQWDESLLHST
;
A
#
# COMPACT_ATOMS: atom_id res chain seq x y z
N MET A 1 51.30 -13.38 7.51
CA MET A 1 50.50 -14.00 6.43
C MET A 1 50.81 -13.45 5.01
N VAL A 2 51.88 -12.67 4.79
CA VAL A 2 52.26 -12.17 3.44
C VAL A 2 53.54 -12.81 2.87
N SER A 3 54.34 -13.50 3.70
CA SER A 3 55.62 -14.11 3.28
C SER A 3 55.50 -15.34 2.37
N GLY A 4 54.31 -15.96 2.29
CA GLY A 4 54.10 -17.20 1.52
C GLY A 4 53.81 -17.00 0.03
N ASN A 5 53.38 -15.81 -0.41
CA ASN A 5 52.84 -15.62 -1.76
C ASN A 5 53.88 -15.11 -2.79
N ARG A 6 55.16 -14.90 -2.42
CA ARG A 6 56.27 -14.48 -3.32
C ARG A 6 55.91 -13.43 -4.39
N GLY A 7 55.04 -12.46 -4.09
CA GLY A 7 54.60 -11.45 -5.06
C GLY A 7 53.67 -11.93 -6.18
N GLY A 8 53.12 -13.14 -6.08
CA GLY A 8 52.10 -13.65 -6.98
C GLY A 8 50.78 -12.89 -6.82
N TYR A 9 50.17 -12.52 -7.94
CA TYR A 9 48.84 -11.90 -7.96
C TYR A 9 47.79 -12.85 -8.52
N TYR A 10 46.56 -12.71 -8.03
CA TYR A 10 45.42 -13.45 -8.55
C TYR A 10 45.11 -12.99 -9.98
N LYS A 11 45.05 -13.94 -10.92
CA LYS A 11 44.60 -13.70 -12.29
C LYS A 11 43.17 -14.20 -12.43
N ILE A 12 42.23 -13.27 -12.60
CA ILE A 12 40.88 -13.64 -13.00
C ILE A 12 40.93 -14.26 -14.40
N LYS A 13 40.18 -15.34 -14.60
CA LYS A 13 40.11 -15.95 -15.92
C LYS A 13 39.37 -15.01 -16.89
N ARG A 14 39.84 -14.95 -18.13
CA ARG A 14 39.31 -14.02 -19.15
C ARG A 14 37.82 -14.26 -19.47
N ASP A 15 37.41 -15.52 -19.52
CA ASP A 15 36.02 -15.95 -19.72
C ASP A 15 35.07 -15.41 -18.64
N ILE A 16 35.51 -15.38 -17.37
CA ILE A 16 34.74 -14.80 -16.27
C ILE A 16 34.56 -13.28 -16.48
N LEU A 17 35.61 -12.59 -16.92
CA LEU A 17 35.57 -11.16 -17.17
C LEU A 17 34.67 -10.81 -18.36
N GLU A 18 34.79 -11.54 -19.47
CA GLU A 18 33.97 -11.38 -20.68
C GLU A 18 32.48 -11.62 -20.36
N LYS A 19 32.16 -12.69 -19.62
CA LYS A 19 30.78 -12.98 -19.19
C LYS A 19 30.22 -11.85 -18.32
N LYS A 20 31.02 -11.31 -17.39
CA LYS A 20 30.59 -10.19 -16.54
C LYS A 20 30.39 -8.90 -17.33
N GLN A 21 31.21 -8.63 -18.34
CA GLN A 21 31.01 -7.49 -19.23
C GLN A 21 29.73 -7.61 -20.04
N GLU A 22 29.41 -8.81 -20.53
CA GLU A 22 28.17 -9.05 -21.30
C GLU A 22 26.92 -8.90 -20.43
N THR A 23 26.95 -9.43 -19.20
CA THR A 23 25.87 -9.24 -18.22
C THR A 23 25.66 -7.75 -17.93
N ARG A 24 26.74 -7.01 -17.68
CA ARG A 24 26.68 -5.57 -17.42
C ARG A 24 26.08 -4.79 -18.61
N LYS A 25 26.47 -5.09 -19.84
CA LYS A 25 25.89 -4.47 -21.05
C LYS A 25 24.39 -4.73 -21.16
N THR A 26 23.97 -5.97 -20.86
CA THR A 26 22.57 -6.37 -20.91
C THR A 26 21.75 -5.64 -19.83
N GLU A 27 22.30 -5.51 -18.62
CA GLU A 27 21.69 -4.74 -17.52
C GLU A 27 21.57 -3.26 -17.87
N GLU A 28 22.64 -2.65 -18.40
CA GLU A 28 22.64 -1.24 -18.83
C GLU A 28 21.58 -0.97 -19.91
N GLU A 29 21.35 -1.91 -20.84
CA GLU A 29 20.31 -1.77 -21.85
C GLU A 29 18.91 -1.86 -21.25
N ARG A 30 18.68 -2.78 -20.31
CA ARG A 30 17.40 -2.88 -19.60
C ARG A 30 17.09 -1.64 -18.76
N VAL A 31 18.11 -1.07 -18.12
CA VAL A 31 17.99 0.19 -17.36
C VAL A 31 17.50 1.31 -18.27
N LYS A 32 18.10 1.45 -19.47
CA LYS A 32 17.66 2.44 -20.46
C LYS A 32 16.21 2.21 -20.90
N GLN A 33 15.85 0.95 -21.17
CA GLN A 33 14.49 0.60 -21.56
C GLN A 33 13.47 0.94 -20.49
N ARG A 34 13.75 0.62 -19.21
CA ARG A 34 12.86 0.98 -18.10
C ARG A 34 12.75 2.49 -17.93
N LEU A 35 13.86 3.20 -18.00
CA LEU A 35 13.88 4.67 -17.89
C LEU A 35 13.06 5.33 -19.00
N MET A 36 13.22 4.88 -20.25
CA MET A 36 12.41 5.37 -21.38
C MET A 36 10.93 5.08 -21.16
N LYS A 37 10.58 3.85 -20.78
CA LYS A 37 9.19 3.47 -20.53
C LYS A 37 8.51 4.33 -19.46
N VAL A 38 9.18 4.52 -18.31
CA VAL A 38 8.66 5.35 -17.22
C VAL A 38 8.50 6.81 -17.63
N LYS A 39 9.47 7.34 -18.39
CA LYS A 39 9.43 8.70 -18.90
C LYS A 39 8.26 8.91 -19.87
N GLU A 40 8.12 8.02 -20.86
CA GLU A 40 7.03 8.06 -21.84
C GLU A 40 5.65 7.95 -21.16
N GLN A 41 5.52 7.03 -20.19
CA GLN A 41 4.28 6.90 -19.41
C GLN A 41 3.96 8.18 -18.64
N ARG A 42 4.95 8.79 -17.98
CA ARG A 42 4.76 10.04 -17.23
C ARG A 42 4.39 11.21 -18.15
N GLU A 43 5.04 11.33 -19.30
CA GLU A 43 4.71 12.35 -20.31
C GLU A 43 3.29 12.14 -20.86
N ALA A 44 2.89 10.90 -21.13
CA ALA A 44 1.54 10.57 -21.56
C ALA A 44 0.50 10.95 -20.49
N LEU A 45 0.73 10.58 -19.22
CA LEU A 45 -0.16 10.95 -18.12
C LEU A 45 -0.27 12.47 -17.95
N ARG A 46 0.86 13.18 -17.96
CA ARG A 46 0.87 14.65 -17.87
C ARG A 46 0.15 15.34 -19.03
N SER A 47 0.05 14.70 -20.20
CA SER A 47 -0.74 15.23 -21.31
C SER A 47 -2.26 15.05 -21.15
N LEU A 48 -2.69 14.12 -20.28
CA LEU A 48 -4.09 13.87 -19.93
C LEU A 48 -4.54 14.69 -18.72
N VAL A 49 -3.60 15.08 -17.87
CA VAL A 49 -3.83 15.97 -16.72
C VAL A 49 -4.00 17.40 -17.26
N ASP A 50 -5.24 17.91 -17.27
CA ASP A 50 -5.49 19.35 -17.44
C ASP A 50 -4.86 20.11 -16.26
N ASP A 51 -4.42 21.36 -16.49
CA ASP A 51 -3.75 22.23 -15.48
C ASP A 51 -4.59 22.41 -14.20
N SER A 52 -5.87 22.00 -14.21
CA SER A 52 -6.81 22.07 -13.10
C SER A 52 -6.85 20.85 -12.17
N LEU A 53 -6.15 19.73 -12.45
CA LEU A 53 -6.26 18.49 -11.66
C LEU A 53 -5.32 18.45 -10.45
N HIS A 54 -5.17 19.58 -9.77
CA HIS A 54 -4.65 19.63 -8.42
C HIS A 54 -5.69 19.02 -7.46
N LEU A 55 -5.42 17.83 -6.92
CA LEU A 55 -6.30 17.23 -5.93
C LEU A 55 -6.16 18.01 -4.62
N SER A 56 -7.26 18.63 -4.18
CA SER A 56 -7.29 19.36 -2.91
C SER A 56 -7.07 18.45 -1.71
N GLU A 57 -7.35 17.15 -1.85
CA GLU A 57 -7.19 16.15 -0.81
C GLU A 57 -6.54 14.87 -1.37
N LEU A 58 -5.55 14.33 -0.66
CA LEU A 58 -4.91 13.05 -0.93
C LEU A 58 -5.01 12.12 0.29
N ARG A 59 -5.25 10.83 0.04
CA ARG A 59 -5.46 9.82 1.08
C ARG A 59 -4.55 8.64 0.76
N ILE A 60 -3.59 8.40 1.64
CA ILE A 60 -2.47 7.49 1.40
C ILE A 60 -2.46 6.43 2.50
N VAL A 61 -2.35 5.15 2.11
CA VAL A 61 -2.11 4.05 3.04
C VAL A 61 -0.69 3.52 2.83
N LEU A 62 0.06 3.34 3.90
CA LEU A 62 1.43 2.80 3.87
C LEU A 62 1.40 1.31 4.22
N LEU A 63 1.77 0.44 3.28
CA LEU A 63 1.89 -1.01 3.51
C LEU A 63 3.35 -1.45 3.33
N GLY A 64 3.74 -2.55 3.97
CA GLY A 64 5.10 -3.08 3.86
C GLY A 64 5.56 -3.78 5.14
N SER A 65 6.77 -4.33 5.09
CA SER A 65 7.36 -5.07 6.21
C SER A 65 7.61 -4.20 7.45
N ARG A 66 7.83 -4.82 8.61
CA ARG A 66 7.99 -4.11 9.90
C ARG A 66 9.10 -3.05 9.90
N THR A 67 10.17 -3.27 9.15
CA THR A 67 11.36 -2.41 9.13
C THR A 67 11.55 -1.66 7.82
N SER A 68 10.56 -1.66 6.92
CA SER A 68 10.69 -0.99 5.62
C SER A 68 10.67 0.54 5.70
N GLY A 69 10.44 1.13 6.88
CA GLY A 69 10.44 2.59 7.05
C GLY A 69 9.12 3.28 6.73
N LYS A 70 7.98 2.59 6.93
CA LYS A 70 6.63 3.17 6.73
C LYS A 70 6.40 4.42 7.57
N SER A 71 6.51 4.31 8.90
CA SER A 71 6.28 5.42 9.82
C SER A 71 7.21 6.61 9.54
N SER A 72 8.50 6.35 9.23
CA SER A 72 9.43 7.40 8.77
C SER A 72 8.96 8.07 7.48
N SER A 73 8.46 7.29 6.52
CA SER A 73 7.94 7.83 5.26
C SER A 73 6.67 8.66 5.48
N GLY A 74 5.80 8.24 6.40
CA GLY A 74 4.64 9.04 6.81
C GLY A 74 5.04 10.38 7.43
N ASN A 75 6.08 10.40 8.27
CA ASN A 75 6.62 11.64 8.84
C ASN A 75 7.27 12.53 7.78
N THR A 76 7.96 11.93 6.80
CA THR A 76 8.51 12.64 5.63
C THR A 76 7.40 13.28 4.80
N ILE A 77 6.33 12.53 4.47
CA ILE A 77 5.18 13.03 3.70
C ILE A 77 4.51 14.19 4.42
N LEU A 78 4.23 14.04 5.72
CA LEU A 78 3.55 15.08 6.49
C LEU A 78 4.46 16.27 6.86
N GLY A 79 5.77 16.15 6.69
CA GLY A 79 6.73 17.18 7.07
C GLY A 79 6.87 17.39 8.57
N LYS A 80 6.42 16.45 9.42
CA LYS A 80 6.46 16.52 10.90
C LYS A 80 6.48 15.12 11.52
N GLU A 81 6.98 15.01 12.75
CA GLU A 81 7.08 13.74 13.49
C GLU A 81 5.73 13.39 14.14
N GLU A 82 4.84 12.75 13.38
CA GLU A 82 3.46 12.42 13.79
C GLU A 82 3.25 10.94 14.11
N PHE A 83 4.09 10.08 13.55
CA PHE A 83 4.15 8.64 13.79
C PHE A 83 5.34 8.30 14.69
N ASP A 84 5.12 7.41 15.68
CA ASP A 84 6.22 6.79 16.43
C ASP A 84 6.99 5.86 15.48
N LEU A 85 8.32 5.88 15.55
CA LEU A 85 9.18 5.03 14.73
C LEU A 85 9.25 3.58 15.24
N LYS A 86 8.63 3.30 16.39
CA LYS A 86 8.42 1.94 16.87
C LYS A 86 7.40 1.22 16.00
N THR A 87 7.51 -0.10 15.97
CA THR A 87 6.55 -0.95 15.26
C THR A 87 5.12 -0.69 15.74
N SER A 88 4.29 -0.14 14.85
CA SER A 88 2.85 0.06 15.06
C SER A 88 2.15 -1.29 15.25
N ALA A 89 1.39 -1.42 16.34
CA ALA A 89 0.56 -2.60 16.63
C ALA A 89 -0.84 -2.50 16.00
N GLN A 90 -1.26 -1.28 15.65
CA GLN A 90 -2.54 -0.94 15.03
C GLN A 90 -2.32 0.13 13.96
N CYS A 91 -3.27 0.31 13.06
CA CYS A 91 -3.23 1.40 12.10
C CYS A 91 -3.34 2.75 12.80
N VAL A 92 -2.55 3.71 12.33
CA VAL A 92 -2.54 5.08 12.84
C VAL A 92 -2.84 6.01 11.68
N ARG A 93 -3.92 6.78 11.81
CA ARG A 93 -4.27 7.84 10.85
C ARG A 93 -3.71 9.17 11.33
N ARG A 94 -3.07 9.90 10.41
CA ARG A 94 -2.62 11.29 10.59
C ARG A 94 -2.98 12.13 9.40
N HIS A 95 -3.01 13.43 9.61
CA HIS A 95 -3.46 14.38 8.63
C HIS A 95 -2.68 15.70 8.75
N GLY A 96 -2.51 16.40 7.63
CA GLY A 96 -1.94 17.73 7.59
C GLY A 96 -1.88 18.30 6.17
N GLU A 97 -1.70 19.62 6.09
CA GLU A 97 -1.49 20.33 4.83
C GLU A 97 -0.05 20.16 4.35
N VAL A 98 0.13 19.73 3.10
CA VAL A 98 1.44 19.50 2.46
C VAL A 98 1.39 20.00 1.03
N ALA A 99 2.29 20.93 0.68
CA ALA A 99 2.36 21.52 -0.66
C ALA A 99 1.00 22.06 -1.17
N GLY A 100 0.21 22.67 -0.27
CA GLY A 100 -1.12 23.23 -0.57
C GLY A 100 -2.24 22.19 -0.72
N ARG A 101 -2.01 20.93 -0.31
CA ARG A 101 -2.97 19.83 -0.38
C ARG A 101 -3.26 19.30 1.02
N GLU A 102 -4.51 18.90 1.26
CA GLU A 102 -4.92 18.19 2.47
C GLU A 102 -4.48 16.72 2.37
N VAL A 103 -3.48 16.30 3.14
CA VAL A 103 -2.94 14.94 3.04
C VAL A 103 -3.29 14.13 4.28
N THR A 104 -3.99 13.01 4.07
CA THR A 104 -4.21 11.98 5.07
C THR A 104 -3.26 10.81 4.82
N VAL A 105 -2.55 10.38 5.86
CA VAL A 105 -1.66 9.21 5.82
C VAL A 105 -2.10 8.21 6.88
N VAL A 106 -2.26 6.95 6.48
CA VAL A 106 -2.49 5.81 7.38
C VAL A 106 -1.25 4.95 7.39
N ASP A 107 -0.56 4.93 8.53
CA ASP A 107 0.52 3.98 8.80
C ASP A 107 -0.08 2.67 9.34
N THR A 108 0.39 1.52 8.83
CA THR A 108 -0.15 0.22 9.22
C THR A 108 0.89 -0.62 9.97
N PRO A 109 0.45 -1.63 10.74
CA PRO A 109 1.34 -2.69 11.20
C PRO A 109 2.06 -3.36 10.02
N GLY A 110 3.31 -3.76 10.23
CA GLY A 110 4.09 -4.47 9.20
C GLY A 110 4.08 -5.98 9.39
N TRP A 111 4.15 -6.71 8.28
CA TRP A 111 4.41 -8.15 8.27
C TRP A 111 5.91 -8.46 8.25
N TRP A 112 6.26 -9.73 8.41
CA TRP A 112 7.64 -10.18 8.22
C TRP A 112 7.95 -10.36 6.74
N ALA A 113 9.03 -9.73 6.27
CA ALA A 113 9.29 -9.55 4.85
C ALA A 113 9.38 -10.86 4.03
N ASN A 114 9.81 -11.96 4.65
CA ASN A 114 10.12 -13.24 4.00
C ASN A 114 9.26 -14.40 4.52
N VAL A 115 8.15 -14.09 5.17
CA VAL A 115 7.26 -15.06 5.82
C VAL A 115 5.93 -15.05 5.07
N PRO A 116 5.33 -16.22 4.81
CA PRO A 116 4.08 -16.31 4.09
C PRO A 116 2.91 -15.81 4.96
N ILE A 117 1.77 -15.56 4.33
CA ILE A 117 0.62 -14.96 5.02
C ILE A 117 0.07 -15.84 6.16
N GLU A 118 0.17 -17.16 6.06
CA GLU A 118 -0.36 -18.10 7.08
C GLU A 118 0.38 -18.02 8.42
N GLU A 119 1.61 -17.51 8.40
CA GLU A 119 2.43 -17.29 9.60
C GLU A 119 2.31 -15.86 10.14
N THR A 120 1.59 -14.99 9.44
CA THR A 120 1.33 -13.62 9.89
C THR A 120 0.14 -13.61 10.87
N PRO A 121 0.27 -12.96 12.05
CA PRO A 121 -0.81 -12.90 13.02
C PRO A 121 -2.10 -12.33 12.43
N GLU A 122 -3.25 -12.94 12.72
CA GLU A 122 -4.57 -12.51 12.20
C GLU A 122 -4.83 -11.03 12.46
N LEU A 123 -4.44 -10.51 13.63
CA LEU A 123 -4.55 -9.08 13.96
C LEU A 123 -3.82 -8.17 12.96
N VAL A 124 -2.68 -8.59 12.40
CA VAL A 124 -1.97 -7.81 11.38
C VAL A 124 -2.72 -7.85 10.05
N LEU A 125 -3.30 -9.00 9.71
CA LEU A 125 -4.09 -9.17 8.48
C LEU A 125 -5.37 -8.32 8.55
N ASP A 126 -6.06 -8.35 9.70
CA ASP A 126 -7.22 -7.51 9.97
C ASP A 126 -6.84 -6.03 9.82
N GLU A 127 -5.74 -5.57 10.40
CA GLU A 127 -5.29 -4.18 10.29
C GLU A 127 -4.94 -3.76 8.85
N ILE A 128 -4.33 -4.63 8.05
CA ILE A 128 -4.08 -4.37 6.62
C ILE A 128 -5.40 -4.09 5.90
N VAL A 129 -6.42 -4.91 6.16
CA VAL A 129 -7.72 -4.77 5.52
C VAL A 129 -8.47 -3.54 6.06
N LEU A 130 -8.48 -3.33 7.37
CA LEU A 130 -9.09 -2.18 8.05
C LEU A 130 -8.51 -0.85 7.55
N SER A 131 -7.22 -0.82 7.23
CA SER A 131 -6.53 0.40 6.79
C SER A 131 -7.21 1.09 5.58
N MET A 132 -7.85 0.32 4.68
CA MET A 132 -8.57 0.87 3.53
C MET A 132 -9.79 1.71 3.96
N SER A 133 -10.45 1.31 5.06
CA SER A 133 -11.64 1.99 5.59
C SER A 133 -11.32 3.24 6.42
N LEU A 134 -10.07 3.41 6.85
CA LEU A 134 -9.65 4.56 7.67
C LEU A 134 -9.54 5.86 6.87
N CYS A 135 -9.69 5.80 5.55
CA CYS A 135 -9.64 6.91 4.62
C CYS A 135 -10.92 7.04 3.76
N PRO A 136 -12.12 7.29 4.31
CA PRO A 136 -13.35 7.36 3.51
C PRO A 136 -13.27 8.42 2.39
N PRO A 137 -13.85 8.17 1.19
CA PRO A 137 -14.53 6.93 0.75
C PRO A 137 -13.58 5.75 0.47
N GLY A 138 -12.28 6.01 0.35
CA GLY A 138 -11.21 5.04 0.16
C GLY A 138 -9.89 5.76 -0.12
N PRO A 139 -8.74 5.06 -0.03
CA PRO A 139 -7.45 5.66 -0.33
C PRO A 139 -7.32 5.99 -1.83
N HIS A 140 -6.65 7.10 -2.13
CA HIS A 140 -6.22 7.42 -3.49
C HIS A 140 -5.02 6.56 -3.91
N THR A 141 -4.18 6.17 -2.94
CA THR A 141 -2.95 5.41 -3.21
C THR A 141 -2.59 4.51 -2.04
N VAL A 142 -2.09 3.33 -2.39
CA VAL A 142 -1.33 2.45 -1.50
C VAL A 142 0.16 2.62 -1.81
N LEU A 143 0.94 3.06 -0.83
CA LEU A 143 2.39 3.06 -0.93
C LEU A 143 2.93 1.76 -0.37
N LEU A 144 3.44 0.90 -1.26
CA LEU A 144 4.12 -0.31 -0.86
C LEU A 144 5.58 0.02 -0.56
N VAL A 145 5.93 0.06 0.72
CA VAL A 145 7.23 0.52 1.20
C VAL A 145 8.25 -0.62 1.21
N ILE A 146 9.33 -0.46 0.46
CA ILE A 146 10.42 -1.44 0.29
C ILE A 146 11.76 -0.79 0.62
N ASP A 147 12.57 -1.46 1.43
CA ASP A 147 13.92 -1.05 1.79
C ASP A 147 14.91 -1.44 0.69
N VAL A 148 15.70 -0.49 0.18
CA VAL A 148 16.73 -0.75 -0.86
C VAL A 148 18.01 -1.37 -0.32
N ASP A 149 18.28 -1.27 0.99
CA ASP A 149 19.50 -1.80 1.62
C ASP A 149 19.41 -3.31 1.88
N VAL A 150 18.21 -3.89 1.76
CA VAL A 150 17.96 -5.32 1.95
C VAL A 150 17.64 -5.99 0.61
N SER A 151 18.38 -7.06 0.31
CA SER A 151 18.17 -7.77 -0.96
C SER A 151 16.75 -8.30 -1.13
N PHE A 152 16.14 -8.05 -2.28
CA PHE A 152 14.75 -8.41 -2.58
C PHE A 152 14.65 -9.74 -3.33
N LYS A 153 14.24 -10.80 -2.63
CA LYS A 153 14.18 -12.17 -3.15
C LYS A 153 12.75 -12.62 -3.48
N GLU A 154 12.63 -13.78 -4.11
CA GLU A 154 11.32 -14.36 -4.47
C GLU A 154 10.44 -14.61 -3.25
N GLU A 155 11.01 -14.92 -2.08
CA GLU A 155 10.25 -15.06 -0.84
C GLU A 155 9.62 -13.72 -0.42
N HIS A 156 10.33 -12.61 -0.63
CA HIS A 156 9.80 -11.26 -0.36
C HIS A 156 8.67 -10.91 -1.31
N ARG A 157 8.84 -11.22 -2.59
CA ARG A 157 7.80 -11.03 -3.61
C ARG A 157 6.53 -11.80 -3.25
N LYS A 158 6.65 -13.08 -2.95
CA LYS A 158 5.51 -13.94 -2.58
C LYS A 158 4.78 -13.39 -1.36
N SER A 159 5.52 -13.05 -0.30
CA SER A 159 4.95 -12.45 0.91
C SER A 159 4.17 -11.17 0.57
N VAL A 160 4.76 -10.24 -0.18
CA VAL A 160 4.07 -9.02 -0.62
C VAL A 160 2.79 -9.33 -1.40
N GLU A 161 2.87 -10.22 -2.38
CA GLU A 161 1.72 -10.54 -3.23
C GLU A 161 0.58 -11.22 -2.45
N GLU A 162 0.89 -12.10 -1.50
CA GLU A 162 -0.10 -12.75 -0.63
C GLU A 162 -0.80 -11.73 0.28
N HIS A 163 -0.06 -10.79 0.89
CA HIS A 163 -0.65 -9.78 1.77
C HIS A 163 -1.52 -8.79 1.00
N LEU A 164 -1.09 -8.33 -0.18
CA LEU A 164 -1.88 -7.40 -1.00
C LEU A 164 -3.11 -8.08 -1.62
N LYS A 165 -3.09 -9.40 -1.80
CA LYS A 165 -4.25 -10.16 -2.29
C LYS A 165 -5.48 -10.03 -1.40
N LEU A 166 -5.30 -9.75 -0.10
CA LEU A 166 -6.40 -9.46 0.83
C LEU A 166 -7.26 -8.26 0.39
N LEU A 167 -6.69 -7.34 -0.37
CA LEU A 167 -7.32 -6.08 -0.78
C LEU A 167 -7.98 -6.17 -2.16
N GLY A 168 -7.85 -7.32 -2.84
CA GLY A 168 -8.35 -7.57 -4.19
C GLY A 168 -7.34 -7.17 -5.28
N GLU A 169 -7.56 -7.66 -6.51
CA GLU A 169 -6.63 -7.44 -7.63
C GLU A 169 -6.56 -5.98 -8.10
N THR A 170 -7.60 -5.18 -7.83
CA THR A 170 -7.63 -3.75 -8.17
C THR A 170 -6.63 -2.94 -7.34
N VAL A 171 -6.17 -3.42 -6.18
CA VAL A 171 -5.19 -2.68 -5.36
C VAL A 171 -3.91 -2.36 -6.14
N TRP A 172 -3.53 -3.25 -7.07
CA TRP A 172 -2.31 -3.08 -7.86
C TRP A 172 -2.36 -1.85 -8.76
N SER A 173 -3.54 -1.43 -9.26
CA SER A 173 -3.69 -0.20 -10.06
C SER A 173 -3.49 1.06 -9.23
N HIS A 174 -3.78 1.01 -7.93
CA HIS A 174 -3.60 2.11 -6.98
C HIS A 174 -2.29 2.04 -6.18
N THR A 175 -1.38 1.12 -6.52
CA THR A 175 -0.13 0.91 -5.79
C THR A 175 1.06 1.60 -6.46
N ILE A 176 1.81 2.36 -5.67
CA ILE A 176 3.15 2.88 -6.01
C ILE A 176 4.16 2.24 -5.07
N ILE A 177 5.27 1.74 -5.61
CA ILE A 177 6.37 1.24 -4.77
C ILE A 177 7.15 2.42 -4.22
N LEU A 178 7.21 2.56 -2.91
CA LEU A 178 8.03 3.55 -2.24
C LEU A 178 9.32 2.89 -1.74
N PHE A 179 10.42 3.18 -2.41
CA PHE A 179 11.75 2.76 -1.98
C PHE A 179 12.26 3.68 -0.87
N THR A 180 12.64 3.11 0.27
CA THR A 180 13.23 3.84 1.41
C THR A 180 14.73 3.56 1.49
N PHE A 181 15.41 4.26 2.41
CA PHE A 181 16.87 4.21 2.53
C PHE A 181 17.58 4.59 1.23
N GLY A 182 17.02 5.56 0.50
CA GLY A 182 17.59 6.03 -0.77
C GLY A 182 19.02 6.55 -0.67
N ASP A 183 19.50 6.90 0.54
CA ASP A 183 20.90 7.20 0.79
C ASP A 183 21.85 6.01 0.59
N CYS A 184 21.35 4.78 0.74
CA CYS A 184 22.11 3.55 0.52
C CYS A 184 22.37 3.27 -0.97
N LEU A 185 21.67 3.94 -1.90
CA LEU A 185 21.89 3.77 -3.34
C LEU A 185 23.24 4.35 -3.81
N GLY A 186 23.77 5.37 -3.12
CA GLY A 186 25.00 6.05 -3.53
C GLY A 186 24.90 6.62 -4.95
N ASP A 187 25.83 6.21 -5.83
CA ASP A 187 25.85 6.60 -7.25
C ASP A 187 24.92 5.75 -8.14
N THR A 188 24.21 4.78 -7.56
CA THR A 188 23.33 3.86 -8.29
C THR A 188 21.96 4.48 -8.45
N THR A 189 21.43 4.54 -9.68
CA THR A 189 20.04 4.98 -9.87
C THR A 189 19.05 3.91 -9.40
N ILE A 190 17.81 4.28 -9.12
CA ILE A 190 16.81 3.30 -8.72
C ILE A 190 16.52 2.27 -9.83
N GLU A 191 16.59 2.67 -11.10
CA GLU A 191 16.44 1.77 -12.24
C GLU A 191 17.56 0.75 -12.29
N GLN A 192 18.80 1.17 -12.02
CA GLN A 192 19.95 0.26 -11.90
C GLN A 192 19.76 -0.72 -10.76
N HIS A 193 19.29 -0.26 -9.59
CA HIS A 193 18.97 -1.13 -8.47
C HIS A 193 17.92 -2.17 -8.87
N ILE A 194 16.76 -1.75 -9.41
CA ILE A 194 15.69 -2.66 -9.85
C ILE A 194 16.18 -3.70 -10.87
N GLU A 195 16.97 -3.29 -11.86
CA GLU A 195 17.45 -4.20 -12.89
C GLU A 195 18.53 -5.17 -12.39
N SER A 196 19.33 -4.76 -11.40
CA SER A 196 20.39 -5.60 -10.82
C SER A 196 19.90 -6.54 -9.71
N GLU A 197 18.83 -6.18 -8.99
CA GLU A 197 18.29 -6.95 -7.85
C GLU A 197 17.69 -8.30 -8.29
N GLY A 198 17.15 -8.34 -9.51
CA GLY A 198 16.71 -9.57 -10.17
C GLY A 198 15.20 -9.64 -10.42
N LYS A 199 14.75 -10.83 -10.86
CA LYS A 199 13.40 -11.03 -11.40
C LYS A 199 12.27 -10.84 -10.40
N ALA A 200 12.53 -11.06 -9.11
CA ALA A 200 11.58 -10.83 -8.04
C ALA A 200 11.14 -9.36 -8.00
N LEU A 201 12.10 -8.44 -7.88
CA LEU A 201 11.82 -7.01 -7.79
C LEU A 201 11.31 -6.46 -9.13
N GLN A 202 11.92 -6.85 -10.24
CA GLN A 202 11.46 -6.45 -11.58
C GLN A 202 9.99 -6.79 -11.81
N GLY A 203 9.60 -8.03 -11.48
CA GLY A 203 8.22 -8.49 -11.64
C GLY A 203 7.24 -7.75 -10.74
N LEU A 204 7.64 -7.42 -9.50
CA LEU A 204 6.80 -6.63 -8.60
C LEU A 204 6.62 -5.19 -9.11
N VAL A 205 7.68 -4.54 -9.56
CA VAL A 205 7.64 -3.18 -10.14
C VAL A 205 6.76 -3.16 -11.40
N GLU A 206 6.86 -4.18 -12.24
CA GLU A 206 6.02 -4.34 -13.42
C GLU A 206 4.55 -4.56 -13.06
N LYS A 207 4.26 -5.35 -12.01
CA LYS A 207 2.90 -5.55 -11.47
C LYS A 207 2.27 -4.25 -10.98
N CYS A 208 3.06 -3.34 -10.43
CA CYS A 208 2.65 -1.99 -10.05
C CYS A 208 2.71 -0.98 -11.21
N GLY A 209 2.71 -1.44 -12.47
CA GLY A 209 2.64 -0.55 -13.64
C GLY A 209 3.90 0.29 -13.89
N ASN A 210 5.06 -0.09 -13.32
CA ASN A 210 6.29 0.71 -13.28
C ASN A 210 6.16 2.02 -12.48
N ARG A 211 5.24 2.08 -11.52
CA ARG A 211 5.12 3.21 -10.58
C ARG A 211 6.01 2.99 -9.36
N TYR A 212 7.02 3.84 -9.23
CA TYR A 212 7.87 3.87 -8.05
C TYR A 212 8.39 5.28 -7.74
N HIS A 213 8.77 5.45 -6.48
CA HIS A 213 9.37 6.67 -5.95
C HIS A 213 10.43 6.31 -4.90
N VAL A 214 11.40 7.20 -4.66
CA VAL A 214 12.51 6.96 -3.72
C VAL A 214 12.54 8.05 -2.67
N PHE A 215 12.58 7.64 -1.41
CA PHE A 215 12.76 8.53 -0.27
C PHE A 215 14.11 8.34 0.39
N ASN A 216 14.71 9.47 0.74
CA ASN A 216 15.74 9.55 1.77
C ASN A 216 15.13 10.16 3.03
N ASN A 217 14.58 9.30 3.90
CA ASN A 217 13.92 9.74 5.13
C ASN A 217 14.87 10.44 6.14
N LYS A 218 16.20 10.35 5.95
CA LYS A 218 17.18 11.08 6.78
C LYS A 218 17.37 12.53 6.33
N SER A 219 16.97 12.86 5.11
CA SER A 219 17.09 14.20 4.55
C SER A 219 15.76 14.62 3.93
N ARG A 220 15.04 15.49 4.65
CA ARG A 220 13.79 16.06 4.15
C ARG A 220 14.01 17.00 2.94
N GLY A 221 15.25 17.47 2.74
CA GLY A 221 15.61 18.34 1.63
C GLY A 221 14.79 19.63 1.62
N ASP A 222 14.42 20.06 0.42
CA ASP A 222 13.52 21.18 0.14
C ASP A 222 12.04 20.75 -0.01
N GLY A 223 11.71 19.49 0.29
CA GLY A 223 10.37 18.93 0.08
C GLY A 223 10.08 18.48 -1.36
N SER A 224 11.04 18.55 -2.28
CA SER A 224 10.88 18.09 -3.67
C SER A 224 10.49 16.61 -3.78
N GLN A 225 11.10 15.73 -2.98
CA GLN A 225 10.75 14.29 -2.98
C GLN A 225 9.26 14.07 -2.67
N VAL A 226 8.73 14.81 -1.69
CA VAL A 226 7.31 14.71 -1.32
C VAL A 226 6.45 15.29 -2.43
N THR A 227 6.79 16.47 -2.94
CA THR A 227 6.04 17.12 -4.03
C THR A 227 5.95 16.22 -5.27
N GLU A 228 7.07 15.62 -5.68
CA GLU A 228 7.11 14.70 -6.82
C GLU A 228 6.30 13.41 -6.56
N LEU A 229 6.31 12.89 -5.33
CA LEU A 229 5.44 11.76 -4.96
C LEU A 229 3.96 12.13 -5.10
N LEU A 230 3.55 13.29 -4.59
CA LEU A 230 2.15 13.72 -4.66
C LEU A 230 1.70 13.96 -6.11
N GLU A 231 2.57 14.51 -6.97
CA GLU A 231 2.31 14.60 -8.42
C GLU A 231 2.12 13.22 -9.06
N LYS A 232 2.97 12.24 -8.75
CA LYS A 232 2.82 10.86 -9.25
C LYS A 232 1.51 10.22 -8.82
N ILE A 233 1.02 10.55 -7.62
CA ILE A 233 -0.27 10.09 -7.11
C ILE A 233 -1.41 10.71 -7.92
N GLU A 234 -1.37 12.02 -8.19
CA GLU A 234 -2.36 12.70 -9.02
C GLU A 234 -2.37 12.16 -10.45
N GLU A 235 -1.19 12.01 -11.07
CA GLU A 235 -1.02 11.38 -12.39
C GLU A 235 -1.67 9.98 -12.44
N MET A 236 -1.51 9.17 -11.39
CA MET A 236 -2.12 7.84 -11.30
C MET A 236 -3.66 7.90 -11.18
N VAL A 237 -4.18 8.74 -10.27
CA VAL A 237 -5.64 8.85 -10.03
C VAL A 237 -6.39 9.37 -11.27
N THR A 238 -5.75 10.24 -12.05
CA THR A 238 -6.36 10.78 -13.27
C THR A 238 -6.45 9.75 -14.40
N ALA A 239 -5.45 8.87 -14.53
CA ALA A 239 -5.49 7.75 -15.46
C ALA A 239 -6.72 6.87 -15.20
N ASP A 240 -6.93 6.49 -13.93
CA ASP A 240 -8.05 5.62 -13.52
C ASP A 240 -9.41 6.24 -13.88
N ARG A 241 -9.57 7.57 -13.72
CA ARG A 241 -10.82 8.27 -14.09
C ARG A 241 -11.07 8.27 -15.60
N SER A 242 -10.03 8.48 -16.39
CA SER A 242 -10.15 8.53 -17.87
C SER A 242 -10.53 7.18 -18.49
N GLU A 243 -10.22 6.06 -17.82
CA GLU A 243 -10.65 4.73 -18.25
C GLU A 243 -12.14 4.46 -17.94
N HIS A 244 -12.72 5.17 -16.95
CA HIS A 244 -14.11 4.98 -16.51
C HIS A 244 -15.12 5.92 -17.23
N ASP A 245 -14.69 7.07 -17.75
CA ASP A 245 -15.56 8.02 -18.50
C ASP A 245 -15.99 7.52 -19.90
N GLY A 246 -15.61 6.29 -20.29
CA GLY A 246 -16.09 5.60 -21.49
C GLY A 246 -17.35 4.76 -21.29
N SER A 247 -17.91 4.70 -20.08
CA SER A 247 -19.12 3.95 -19.76
C SER A 247 -19.97 4.72 -18.75
N ASP A 248 -21.22 4.97 -19.14
CA ASP A 248 -22.26 5.68 -18.38
C ASP A 248 -22.18 5.60 -16.85
N ASP A 249 -22.40 6.76 -16.22
CA ASP A 249 -22.81 6.99 -14.82
C ASP A 249 -23.03 5.72 -13.99
N GLN A 250 -21.96 5.29 -13.32
CA GLN A 250 -22.08 4.44 -12.15
C GLN A 250 -21.26 5.08 -11.04
N HIS A 251 -21.97 5.81 -10.16
CA HIS A 251 -21.59 5.98 -8.76
C HIS A 251 -20.73 4.80 -8.32
N MET A 252 -19.53 5.08 -7.82
CA MET A 252 -18.62 4.13 -7.20
C MET A 252 -19.39 3.35 -6.13
N LYS A 253 -20.01 2.24 -6.55
CA LYS A 253 -20.50 1.22 -5.64
C LYS A 253 -19.22 0.64 -5.09
N CYS A 254 -18.98 0.85 -3.79
CA CYS A 254 -18.14 -0.05 -3.01
C CYS A 254 -18.54 -1.46 -3.44
N SER A 255 -17.66 -2.11 -4.22
CA SER A 255 -17.77 -3.53 -4.47
C SER A 255 -17.86 -4.19 -3.11
N GLU A 256 -18.86 -5.06 -2.94
CA GLU A 256 -19.01 -5.96 -1.82
C GLU A 256 -17.66 -6.62 -1.52
N TYR A 257 -16.90 -6.01 -0.61
CA TYR A 257 -15.92 -6.75 0.13
C TYR A 257 -16.77 -7.61 1.07
N ASP A 258 -16.75 -8.92 0.87
CA ASP A 258 -17.33 -9.91 1.80
C ASP A 258 -16.57 -9.83 3.13
N PHE A 259 -16.81 -8.77 3.88
CA PHE A 259 -16.42 -8.62 5.26
C PHE A 259 -17.47 -9.34 6.11
N LEU A 260 -16.99 -10.23 6.97
CA LEU A 260 -17.72 -10.90 8.07
C LEU A 260 -18.30 -12.27 7.71
N THR A 261 -17.72 -13.30 8.30
CA THR A 261 -18.28 -14.66 8.36
C THR A 261 -19.39 -14.73 9.41
N SER A 262 -20.51 -15.38 9.07
CA SER A 262 -21.53 -15.80 10.04
C SER A 262 -20.97 -16.92 10.93
N GLN A 263 -20.98 -16.74 12.26
CA GLN A 263 -20.90 -17.87 13.19
C GLN A 263 -22.34 -18.36 13.43
N SER A 264 -22.77 -19.41 12.72
CA SER A 264 -23.99 -20.11 13.11
C SER A 264 -23.72 -20.93 14.37
N ALA A 265 -24.49 -20.64 15.43
CA ALA A 265 -24.55 -21.53 16.58
C ALA A 265 -25.18 -22.86 16.16
N PHE A 266 -24.58 -23.96 16.63
CA PHE A 266 -25.15 -25.30 16.60
C PHE A 266 -26.52 -25.30 17.28
N GLU A 267 -27.58 -25.67 16.57
CA GLU A 267 -28.65 -26.56 17.05
C GLU A 267 -29.55 -27.02 15.88
N ASP A 268 -29.61 -28.34 15.74
CA ASP A 268 -30.51 -29.20 14.98
C ASP A 268 -30.78 -28.94 13.47
N GLY A 269 -30.04 -29.69 12.64
CA GLY A 269 -30.54 -30.34 11.43
C GLY A 269 -31.51 -29.59 10.49
N SER A 270 -31.02 -28.62 9.72
CA SER A 270 -31.37 -28.48 8.28
C SER A 270 -30.56 -27.36 7.62
N GLU A 271 -29.72 -27.71 6.64
CA GLU A 271 -29.07 -26.72 5.78
C GLU A 271 -30.12 -26.03 4.89
N ARG A 272 -30.45 -24.78 5.22
CA ARG A 272 -30.97 -23.81 4.24
C ARG A 272 -29.88 -22.78 3.99
N LYS A 273 -29.42 -22.69 2.74
CA LYS A 273 -28.56 -21.61 2.25
C LYS A 273 -29.33 -20.28 2.36
N SER A 274 -29.22 -19.56 3.47
CA SER A 274 -29.64 -18.16 3.55
C SER A 274 -28.54 -17.27 2.98
N LYS A 275 -28.94 -16.24 2.23
CA LYS A 275 -28.04 -15.15 1.82
C LYS A 275 -27.49 -14.49 3.09
N GLY A 276 -26.18 -14.27 3.16
CA GLY A 276 -25.54 -13.61 4.30
C GLY A 276 -26.05 -12.18 4.51
N PRO A 277 -25.75 -11.56 5.67
CA PRO A 277 -26.11 -10.17 5.94
C PRO A 277 -25.44 -9.23 4.91
N ILE A 278 -26.15 -8.15 4.53
CA ILE A 278 -25.64 -7.12 3.63
C ILE A 278 -25.27 -5.91 4.48
N TRP A 279 -24.03 -5.42 4.34
CA TRP A 279 -23.55 -4.25 5.06
C TRP A 279 -23.46 -3.06 4.11
N VAL A 280 -23.98 -1.90 4.55
CA VAL A 280 -24.02 -0.67 3.75
C VAL A 280 -23.33 0.44 4.53
N GLN A 281 -22.32 1.08 3.94
CA GLN A 281 -21.65 2.24 4.54
C GLN A 281 -21.98 3.51 3.75
N ASN A 282 -22.50 4.52 4.44
CA ASN A 282 -22.77 5.84 3.85
C ASN A 282 -22.15 6.93 4.74
N SER A 283 -21.20 7.68 4.17
CA SER A 283 -20.52 8.91 4.67
C SER A 283 -19.89 8.83 6.07
N ASP A 284 -20.61 8.37 7.08
CA ASP A 284 -20.29 8.36 8.52
C ASP A 284 -21.13 7.34 9.32
N THR A 285 -21.99 6.55 8.68
CA THR A 285 -22.94 5.63 9.31
C THR A 285 -22.78 4.25 8.72
N MET A 286 -22.69 3.24 9.58
CA MET A 286 -22.63 1.83 9.19
C MET A 286 -24.03 1.23 9.35
N GLY A 287 -24.50 0.57 8.28
CA GLY A 287 -25.77 -0.13 8.23
C GLY A 287 -25.56 -1.64 8.19
N LEU A 288 -26.29 -2.36 9.03
CA LEU A 288 -26.44 -3.81 9.03
C LEU A 288 -27.82 -4.16 8.52
N GLN A 289 -27.93 -4.81 7.37
CA GLN A 289 -29.18 -5.40 6.89
C GLN A 289 -29.17 -6.90 7.09
N CYS A 290 -30.09 -7.40 7.92
CA CYS A 290 -30.25 -8.82 8.22
C CYS A 290 -31.52 -9.36 7.60
N SER A 291 -31.43 -10.48 6.89
CA SER A 291 -32.56 -11.25 6.36
C SER A 291 -32.98 -12.41 7.28
N ALA A 292 -32.42 -12.49 8.49
CA ALA A 292 -32.74 -13.52 9.49
C ALA A 292 -32.33 -13.06 10.90
N PRO A 293 -33.01 -13.55 11.95
CA PRO A 293 -32.57 -13.35 13.33
C PRO A 293 -31.21 -14.01 13.59
N GLY A 294 -30.44 -13.43 14.50
CA GLY A 294 -29.10 -13.93 14.82
C GLY A 294 -28.26 -12.98 15.65
N LEU A 295 -27.11 -13.48 16.07
CA LEU A 295 -26.05 -12.70 16.72
C LEU A 295 -25.00 -12.33 15.67
N PHE A 296 -24.72 -11.04 15.57
CA PHE A 296 -23.78 -10.47 14.61
C PHE A 296 -22.74 -9.67 15.36
N GLN A 297 -21.46 -9.92 15.08
CA GLN A 297 -20.37 -9.12 15.64
C GLN A 297 -19.73 -8.29 14.53
N CYS A 298 -19.67 -6.99 14.73
CA CYS A 298 -18.85 -6.13 13.90
C CYS A 298 -17.38 -6.34 14.29
N ARG A 299 -16.56 -6.91 13.40
CA ARG A 299 -15.12 -7.08 13.66
C ARG A 299 -14.37 -5.74 13.75
N LEU A 300 -14.86 -4.66 13.12
CA LEU A 300 -14.24 -3.33 13.21
C LEU A 300 -14.34 -2.71 14.61
N THR A 301 -15.50 -2.84 15.26
CA THR A 301 -15.80 -2.14 16.53
C THR A 301 -15.90 -3.07 17.73
N GLY A 302 -15.99 -4.38 17.50
CA GLY A 302 -16.31 -5.38 18.52
C GLY A 302 -17.78 -5.37 18.97
N LEU A 303 -18.63 -4.48 18.42
CA LEU A 303 -20.04 -4.38 18.78
C LEU A 303 -20.79 -5.65 18.39
N VAL A 304 -21.62 -6.13 19.32
CA VAL A 304 -22.47 -7.30 19.12
C VAL A 304 -23.92 -6.84 19.00
N PHE A 305 -24.57 -7.22 17.91
CA PHE A 305 -25.96 -6.95 17.61
C PHE A 305 -26.74 -8.26 17.69
N GLN A 306 -27.84 -8.26 18.44
CA GLN A 306 -28.80 -9.35 18.44
C GLN A 306 -30.02 -8.89 17.64
N MET A 307 -30.28 -9.56 16.53
CA MET A 307 -31.45 -9.29 15.69
C MET A 307 -32.55 -10.30 16.00
N GLU A 308 -33.76 -9.83 16.30
CA GLU A 308 -34.93 -10.67 16.56
C GLU A 308 -35.68 -11.07 15.27
N GLY A 309 -35.34 -10.47 14.12
CA GLY A 309 -35.98 -10.73 12.82
C GLY A 309 -35.28 -10.01 11.68
N GLU A 310 -35.97 -9.94 10.53
CA GLU A 310 -35.51 -9.13 9.39
C GLU A 310 -35.55 -7.64 9.73
N GLY A 311 -34.49 -6.91 9.38
CA GLY A 311 -34.41 -5.48 9.68
C GLY A 311 -33.08 -4.83 9.33
N GLU A 312 -33.02 -3.53 9.56
CA GLU A 312 -31.83 -2.70 9.36
C GLU A 312 -31.42 -2.05 10.69
N VAL A 313 -30.13 -2.15 11.03
CA VAL A 313 -29.53 -1.42 12.15
C VAL A 313 -28.53 -0.42 11.59
N GLN A 314 -28.78 0.86 11.83
CA GLN A 314 -27.83 1.93 11.54
C GLN A 314 -27.13 2.34 12.83
N TYR A 315 -25.80 2.37 12.80
CA TYR A 315 -24.99 2.81 13.92
C TYR A 315 -23.83 3.70 13.46
N LYS A 316 -23.44 4.62 14.34
CA LYS A 316 -22.27 5.48 14.16
C LYS A 316 -21.42 5.40 15.41
N THR A 317 -20.13 5.14 15.24
CA THR A 317 -19.16 5.22 16.33
C THR A 317 -18.64 6.65 16.38
N ILE A 318 -18.88 7.35 17.48
CA ILE A 318 -18.36 8.70 17.72
C ILE A 318 -17.25 8.64 18.76
N GLN A 319 -16.26 9.52 18.65
CA GLN A 319 -15.22 9.67 19.66
C GLN A 319 -15.85 10.22 20.95
N TRP A 320 -15.54 9.60 22.09
CA TRP A 320 -16.11 9.98 23.39
C TRP A 320 -15.70 11.41 23.75
N ASP A 321 -16.69 12.26 24.04
CA ASP A 321 -16.53 13.61 24.56
C ASP A 321 -17.53 13.83 25.70
N GLU A 322 -17.04 14.28 26.86
CA GLU A 322 -17.86 14.57 28.03
C GLU A 322 -18.90 15.68 27.77
N SER A 323 -18.69 16.51 26.74
CA SER A 323 -19.65 17.55 26.35
C SER A 323 -20.98 17.02 25.78
N LEU A 324 -21.01 15.76 25.31
CA LEU A 324 -22.19 15.13 24.71
C LEU A 324 -23.27 14.73 25.73
N LEU A 325 -22.95 14.72 27.03
CA LEU A 325 -23.94 14.44 28.10
C LEU A 325 -24.91 15.61 28.34
N HIS A 326 -24.61 16.79 27.79
CA HIS A 326 -25.35 18.02 28.06
C HIS A 326 -26.14 18.54 26.85
N SER A 327 -26.09 17.86 25.70
CA SER A 327 -26.92 18.18 24.54
C SER A 327 -28.15 17.26 24.49
N THR A 328 -29.23 17.68 25.14
CA THR A 328 -30.60 17.21 24.90
C THR A 328 -31.49 18.41 24.65
#